data_AF-A0A1B1K720-F1
#
_entry.id   AF-A0A1B1K720-F1
#
_cell.length_a   1.000
_cell.length_b   1.000
_cell.length_c   1.000
_cell.angle_alpha   90.00
_cell.angle_beta   90.00
_cell.angle_gamma   90.00
#
_symmetry.space_group_name_H-M   'P 1'
#
loop_
_entity.id
_entity.type
_entity.pdbx_description
1 polymer ?
#
loop_
_entity_poly.entity_id
_entity_poly.type
_entity_poly.pdbx_seq_one_letter_code
_entity_poly.pdbx_strand_id
1 'polypeptide(L)'
;MISAFRPALPPAALHDAGFALEDDRPHRAVIEVVASAARHQVVVPTRIFDMVHRRATDHTSFGWRDSRTLKRLLRKIRTDERAPAAEL
;
A
#
# COMPACT_ATOMS: atom_id res chain seq x y z
N MET A 1 5.82 -7.71 0.82
CA MET A 1 5.12 -6.54 0.23
C MET A 1 4.76 -5.49 1.29
N ILE A 2 4.18 -5.89 2.43
CA ILE A 2 3.82 -4.96 3.53
C ILE A 2 5.05 -4.52 4.36
N SER A 3 6.11 -5.34 4.43
CA SER A 3 7.35 -4.97 5.15
C SER A 3 7.99 -3.68 4.65
N ALA A 4 7.79 -3.32 3.38
CA ALA A 4 8.31 -2.07 2.79
C ALA A 4 7.57 -0.82 3.28
N PHE A 5 6.33 -0.98 3.76
CA PHE A 5 5.52 0.11 4.33
C PHE A 5 5.69 0.25 5.85
N ARG A 6 6.29 -0.75 6.50
CA ARG A 6 6.48 -0.81 7.96
C ARG A 6 7.13 0.42 8.59
N PRO A 7 8.14 1.08 8.00
CA PRO A 7 8.74 2.26 8.62
C PRO A 7 7.90 3.54 8.48
N ALA A 8 6.91 3.57 7.57
CA ALA A 8 6.15 4.78 7.25
C ALA A 8 4.71 4.76 7.81
N LEU A 9 4.15 3.58 8.07
CA LEU A 9 2.75 3.45 8.47
C LEU A 9 2.54 3.55 9.98
N PRO A 10 1.42 4.15 10.44
CA PRO A 10 1.03 4.11 11.84
C PRO A 10 0.75 2.65 12.28
N PRO A 11 1.03 2.28 13.55
CA PRO A 11 0.92 0.90 14.03
C PRO A 11 -0.44 0.23 13.80
N ALA A 12 -1.54 1.00 13.91
CA ALA A 12 -2.89 0.51 13.64
C ALA A 12 -3.06 0.00 12.20
N ALA A 13 -2.43 0.66 11.23
CA ALA A 13 -2.45 0.25 9.83
C ALA A 13 -1.71 -1.06 9.58
N LEU A 14 -0.60 -1.27 10.29
CA LEU A 14 0.19 -2.49 10.21
C LEU A 14 -0.53 -3.67 10.86
N HIS A 15 -1.32 -3.39 11.91
CA HIS A 15 -2.12 -4.39 12.60
C HIS A 15 -3.28 -4.88 11.73
N ASP A 16 -4.07 -3.98 11.14
CA ASP A 16 -5.17 -4.33 10.24
C ASP A 16 -4.67 -5.12 9.01
N ALA A 17 -3.55 -4.67 8.44
CA ALA A 17 -2.89 -5.33 7.32
C ALA A 17 -2.32 -6.71 7.66
N GLY A 18 -1.88 -6.91 8.91
CA GLY A 18 -1.43 -8.20 9.44
C GLY A 18 -2.57 -9.22 9.44
N PHE A 19 -3.73 -8.84 9.97
CA PHE A 19 -4.92 -9.70 9.99
C PHE A 19 -5.37 -10.13 8.60
N ALA A 20 -5.41 -9.21 7.63
CA ALA A 20 -5.84 -9.56 6.28
C ALA A 20 -4.86 -10.49 5.54
N LEU A 21 -3.58 -10.53 5.95
CA LEU A 21 -2.61 -11.52 5.45
C LEU A 21 -2.78 -12.89 6.12
N GLU A 22 -3.08 -12.91 7.43
CA GLU A 22 -3.36 -14.14 8.18
C GLU A 22 -4.63 -14.86 7.66
N ASP A 23 -5.60 -14.08 7.16
CA ASP A 23 -6.84 -14.59 6.54
C ASP A 23 -6.70 -15.02 5.06
N ASP A 24 -5.47 -15.14 4.53
CA ASP A 24 -5.18 -15.45 3.11
C ASP A 24 -5.83 -14.45 2.12
N ARG A 25 -5.99 -13.17 2.51
CA ARG A 25 -6.55 -12.11 1.66
C ARG A 25 -5.52 -11.04 1.31
N PRO A 26 -4.46 -11.38 0.53
CA PRO A 26 -3.36 -10.46 0.24
C PRO A 26 -3.79 -9.18 -0.46
N HIS A 27 -4.84 -9.23 -1.29
CA HIS A 27 -5.35 -8.04 -1.97
C HIS A 27 -6.02 -7.06 -1.00
N ARG A 28 -6.76 -7.59 -0.02
CA ARG A 28 -7.42 -6.80 1.00
C ARG A 28 -6.42 -6.11 1.91
N ALA A 29 -5.38 -6.83 2.31
CA ALA A 29 -4.29 -6.28 3.12
C ALA A 29 -3.61 -5.09 2.42
N VAL A 30 -3.35 -5.18 1.10
CA VAL A 30 -2.77 -4.07 0.33
C VAL A 30 -3.72 -2.87 0.28
N ILE A 31 -5.03 -3.09 0.07
CA ILE A 31 -6.01 -2.00 0.07
C ILE A 31 -6.07 -1.30 1.43
N GLU A 32 -6.08 -2.05 2.53
CA GLU A 32 -6.14 -1.52 3.89
C GLU A 32 -4.89 -0.70 4.23
N VAL A 33 -3.71 -1.19 3.88
CA VAL A 33 -2.43 -0.45 3.98
C VAL A 33 -2.51 0.89 3.23
N VAL A 34 -2.90 0.84 1.96
CA VAL A 34 -2.94 2.04 1.09
C VAL A 34 -4.02 3.01 1.55
N ALA A 35 -5.17 2.50 2.01
CA ALA A 35 -6.25 3.31 2.58
C ALA A 35 -5.80 4.02 3.85
N SER A 36 -5.06 3.33 4.71
CA SER A 36 -4.51 3.90 5.93
C SER A 36 -3.43 4.95 5.64
N ALA A 37 -2.50 4.65 4.71
CA ALA A 37 -1.51 5.63 4.26
C ALA A 37 -2.17 6.92 3.74
N ALA A 38 -3.22 6.79 2.92
CA ALA A 38 -3.99 7.92 2.42
C ALA A 38 -4.73 8.68 3.53
N ARG A 39 -5.34 7.97 4.50
CA ARG A 39 -6.07 8.56 5.63
C ARG A 39 -5.15 9.36 6.54
N HIS A 40 -3.96 8.83 6.82
CA HIS A 40 -2.98 9.45 7.72
C HIS A 40 -1.99 10.38 7.02
N GLN A 41 -2.15 10.61 5.70
CA GLN A 41 -1.25 11.43 4.88
C GLN A 41 0.22 11.02 5.00
N VAL A 42 0.45 9.71 5.11
CA VAL A 42 1.79 9.14 5.20
C VAL A 42 2.53 9.40 3.89
N VAL A 43 3.76 9.87 4.02
CA VAL A 43 4.69 9.97 2.89
C VAL A 43 5.22 8.58 2.59
N VAL A 44 4.94 8.08 1.39
CA VAL A 44 5.33 6.74 0.94
C VAL A 44 6.52 6.84 -0.01
N PRO A 45 7.53 5.96 0.07
CA PRO A 45 8.60 5.94 -0.91
C PRO A 45 8.07 5.80 -2.35
N THR A 46 8.56 6.63 -3.28
CA THR A 46 8.10 6.64 -4.69
C THR A 46 8.14 5.24 -5.33
N ARG A 47 9.20 4.45 -5.06
CA ARG A 47 9.32 3.07 -5.56
C ARG A 47 8.16 2.16 -5.15
N ILE A 48 7.66 2.33 -3.93
CA ILE A 48 6.54 1.54 -3.41
C ILE A 48 5.24 2.00 -4.04
N PHE A 49 5.05 3.32 -4.17
CA PHE A 49 3.93 3.88 -4.90
C PHE A 49 3.87 3.35 -6.35
N ASP A 50 4.98 3.43 -7.09
CA ASP A 50 5.06 2.99 -8.48
C ASP A 50 4.77 1.50 -8.65
N MET A 51 5.31 0.68 -7.74
CA MET A 51 5.04 -0.76 -7.74
C MET A 51 3.55 -1.05 -7.55
N VAL A 52 2.90 -0.41 -6.57
CA VAL A 52 1.46 -0.62 -6.30
C VAL A 52 0.62 -0.05 -7.44
N HIS A 53 1.01 1.10 -8.00
CA HIS A 53 0.33 1.71 -9.14
C HIS A 53 0.41 0.83 -10.40
N ARG A 54 1.57 0.24 -10.68
CA ARG A 54 1.76 -0.73 -11.77
C ARG A 54 0.86 -1.94 -11.57
N ARG A 55 0.84 -2.52 -10.38
CA ARG A 55 -0.01 -3.70 -10.07
C ARG A 55 -1.51 -3.39 -10.11
N ALA A 56 -1.93 -2.20 -9.70
CA ALA A 56 -3.31 -1.77 -9.87
C ALA A 56 -3.71 -1.55 -11.34
N THR A 57 -2.74 -1.52 -12.26
CA THR A 57 -2.93 -1.21 -13.68
C THR A 57 -2.64 -2.39 -14.60
N ASP A 58 -1.95 -3.44 -14.12
CA ASP A 58 -1.59 -4.61 -14.94
C ASP A 58 -2.75 -5.57 -15.20
N HIS A 59 -3.94 -5.31 -14.64
CA HIS A 59 -5.18 -6.09 -14.79
C HIS A 59 -5.08 -7.57 -14.40
N THR A 60 -3.98 -8.00 -13.79
CA THR A 60 -3.68 -9.39 -13.42
C THR A 60 -3.49 -9.52 -11.91
N SER A 61 -2.94 -8.49 -11.27
CA SER A 61 -2.68 -8.48 -9.83
C SER A 61 -3.91 -8.18 -8.97
N PHE A 62 -4.92 -7.49 -9.52
CA PHE A 62 -6.13 -7.12 -8.78
C PHE A 62 -7.37 -7.19 -9.67
N GLY A 63 -8.49 -7.65 -9.11
CA GLY A 63 -9.79 -7.55 -9.76
C GLY A 63 -10.16 -6.10 -10.09
N TRP A 64 -11.10 -5.89 -11.03
CA TRP A 64 -11.45 -4.55 -11.51
C TRP A 64 -11.90 -3.59 -10.41
N ARG A 65 -12.69 -4.08 -9.45
CA ARG A 65 -13.17 -3.30 -8.29
C ARG A 65 -12.02 -2.83 -7.41
N ASP A 66 -11.10 -3.73 -7.10
CA ASP A 66 -9.95 -3.47 -6.23
C ASP A 66 -8.94 -2.54 -6.91
N SER A 67 -8.67 -2.77 -8.19
CA SER A 67 -7.86 -1.90 -9.05
C SER A 67 -8.41 -0.46 -9.06
N ARG A 68 -9.73 -0.28 -9.20
CA ARG A 68 -10.37 1.04 -9.18
C ARG A 68 -10.25 1.70 -7.81
N THR A 69 -10.39 0.93 -6.74
CA THR A 69 -10.22 1.42 -5.36
C THR A 69 -8.78 1.86 -5.12
N LEU A 70 -7.79 1.03 -5.45
CA LEU A 70 -6.38 1.36 -5.33
C LEU A 70 -6.00 2.63 -6.09
N LYS A 71 -6.40 2.75 -7.37
CA LYS A 71 -6.14 3.96 -8.16
C LYS A 71 -6.72 5.22 -7.54
N ARG A 72 -7.88 5.14 -6.89
CA ARG A 72 -8.50 6.29 -6.18
C ARG A 72 -7.75 6.65 -4.90
N LEU A 73 -7.26 5.65 -4.16
CA LEU A 73 -6.51 5.86 -2.92
C LEU A 73 -5.10 6.38 -3.20
N LEU A 74 -4.42 5.84 -4.21
CA LEU A 74 -3.08 6.27 -4.63
C LEU A 74 -3.05 7.76 -4.98
N ARG A 75 -4.10 8.32 -5.59
CA ARG A 75 -4.20 9.78 -5.85
C ARG A 75 -4.12 10.65 -4.60
N LYS A 76 -4.32 10.09 -3.41
CA LYS A 76 -4.28 10.80 -2.12
C LYS A 76 -2.97 10.58 -1.37
N ILE A 77 -2.09 9.71 -1.87
CA ILE A 77 -0.82 9.41 -1.24
C ILE A 77 0.22 10.43 -1.68
N ARG A 78 0.98 10.94 -0.71
CA ARG A 78 2.17 11.76 -0.97
C ARG A 78 3.37 10.83 -1.10
N THR A 79 4.25 11.12 -2.06
CA THR A 79 5.47 10.35 -2.26
C THR A 79 6.71 11.18 -1.95
N ASP A 80 7.78 10.52 -1.53
CA ASP A 80 9.11 11.11 -1.41
C ASP A 80 10.13 10.25 -2.17
N GLU A 81 10.96 10.92 -2.97
CA GLU A 81 12.06 10.31 -3.71
C GLU A 81 13.24 9.94 -2.80
N ARG A 82 13.31 10.47 -1.57
CA ARG A 82 14.50 10.37 -0.70
C ARG A 82 14.55 9.17 0.24
N ALA A 83 13.62 8.22 0.21
CA ALA A 83 13.69 7.08 1.12
C ALA A 83 14.56 5.94 0.55
N PRO A 84 15.83 5.78 0.97
CA PRO A 84 16.51 4.50 0.79
C PRO A 84 15.68 3.45 1.54
N ALA A 85 15.46 2.30 0.90
CA ALA A 85 14.88 1.16 1.57
C ALA A 85 15.72 0.91 2.82
N ALA A 86 15.09 0.98 4.00
CA ALA A 86 15.73 0.55 5.22
C ALA A 86 16.25 -0.87 4.97
N GLU A 87 17.58 -0.99 4.92
CA GLU A 87 18.27 -2.27 4.83
C GLU A 87 17.87 -3.10 6.05
N LEU A 88 17.21 -4.22 5.80
CA LEU A 88 16.98 -5.31 6.73
C LEU A 88 17.36 -6.59 6.02
#